data_AF-A0A1Z3UC36-F1
#
_entry.id   AF-A0A1Z3UC36-F1
#
_cell.length_a   1.000
_cell.length_b   1.000
_cell.length_c   1.000
_cell.angle_alpha   90.00
_cell.angle_beta   90.00
_cell.angle_gamma   90.00
#
_symmetry.space_group_name_H-M   'P 1'
#
loop_
_entity.id
_entity.type
_entity.pdbx_description
1 polymer ?
#
loop_
_entity_poly.entity_id
_entity_poly.type
_entity_poly.pdbx_seq_one_letter_code
_entity_poly.pdbx_strand_id
1 'polypeptide(L)'
;MLMIALASLAVSACDQIGVAAQKTTDLIGIGPRSEPAVAFRARVVDVTDGDTLTVLDESNQQHTIRLAEIDAPERGQPWGARAKQTLSSLVFGKTVSLQQTDTDRYDRVVARVFADGEDVNRAMVGQGAAWAYRRYLTDQTLIAVEARARRDRLGLWSLSDAETVEPWEWRRGKREGDGNIPTDRTDGVRSLVAPRQSVLTEPANGRFSCSGKRYCRQMSSCAEAHFYLTQCGVASLDGNSDGEPCEMLCGTAH
;
A
#
# COMPACT_ATOMS: atom_id res chain seq x y z
N MET A 1 37.40 54.57 32.60
CA MET A 1 36.10 55.20 32.92
C MET A 1 35.08 54.10 33.10
N LEU A 2 34.88 53.74 34.36
CA LEU A 2 33.93 52.74 34.84
C LEU A 2 32.71 53.53 35.32
N MET A 3 31.52 53.27 34.76
CA MET A 3 30.26 53.79 35.29
C MET A 3 29.30 52.62 35.45
N ILE A 4 29.29 52.12 36.68
CA ILE A 4 28.30 51.22 37.26
C ILE A 4 27.07 52.09 37.57
N ALA A 5 25.88 51.68 37.13
CA ALA A 5 24.62 52.20 37.64
C ALA A 5 23.78 51.03 38.16
N LEU A 6 23.91 50.81 39.47
CA LEU A 6 22.97 50.05 40.30
C LEU A 6 21.78 50.96 40.60
N ALA A 7 20.56 50.46 40.39
CA ALA A 7 19.36 51.03 40.99
C ALA A 7 18.46 49.89 41.47
N SER A 8 18.63 49.54 42.74
CA SER A 8 17.64 48.84 43.55
C SER A 8 16.57 49.83 43.99
N LEU A 9 15.29 49.47 43.89
CA LEU A 9 14.24 49.93 44.81
C LEU A 9 13.16 48.83 44.89
N ALA A 10 12.99 48.32 46.11
CA ALA A 10 11.95 47.39 46.50
C ALA A 10 10.83 48.14 47.25
N VAL A 11 9.58 47.74 47.01
CA VAL A 11 8.39 48.02 47.85
C VAL A 11 7.52 46.76 47.71
N SER A 12 7.52 45.81 48.65
CA SER A 12 6.83 45.75 49.96
C SER A 12 5.28 45.70 49.88
N ALA A 13 4.79 44.45 49.90
CA ALA A 13 3.58 43.86 50.48
C ALA A 13 2.26 44.65 50.60
N CYS A 14 1.16 44.07 50.10
CA CYS A 14 0.05 43.51 50.88
C CYS A 14 -0.98 42.90 49.91
N ASP A 15 -1.33 41.62 50.02
CA ASP A 15 -2.64 41.25 50.56
C ASP A 15 -2.82 39.73 50.65
N GLN A 16 -3.38 39.29 51.77
CA GLN A 16 -3.79 37.91 52.00
C GLN A 16 -5.20 37.72 51.48
N ILE A 17 -5.40 36.76 50.58
CA ILE A 17 -6.69 36.07 50.46
C ILE A 17 -6.40 34.58 50.31
N GLY A 18 -6.57 33.85 51.42
CA GLY A 18 -6.69 32.41 51.39
C GLY A 18 -8.00 32.02 50.71
N VAL A 19 -7.92 31.23 49.65
CA VAL A 19 -9.06 30.48 49.10
C VAL A 19 -8.64 29.02 48.96
N ALA A 20 -9.36 28.20 49.73
CA ALA A 20 -9.54 26.76 49.68
C ALA A 20 -8.64 25.94 48.72
N ALA A 21 -7.87 25.03 49.32
CA ALA A 21 -7.36 23.84 48.65
C ALA A 21 -8.54 23.02 48.09
N GLN A 22 -8.76 23.11 46.78
CA GLN A 22 -9.60 22.18 46.06
C GLN A 22 -8.76 20.97 45.68
N LYS A 23 -9.19 19.81 46.20
CA LYS A 23 -8.80 18.47 45.76
C LYS A 23 -9.22 18.32 44.29
N THR A 24 -8.38 18.73 43.35
CA THR A 24 -8.45 18.23 41.98
C THR A 24 -7.65 16.94 41.94
N THR A 25 -8.39 15.84 42.06
CA THR A 25 -7.96 14.54 41.59
C THR A 25 -7.77 14.67 40.08
N ASP A 26 -6.61 15.17 39.66
CA ASP A 26 -6.24 15.17 38.25
C ASP A 26 -6.15 13.73 37.82
N LEU A 27 -7.16 13.34 37.04
CA LEU A 27 -7.13 12.25 36.10
C LEU A 27 -5.86 12.41 35.27
N ILE A 28 -4.78 11.78 35.71
CA ILE A 28 -3.62 11.50 34.88
C ILE A 28 -4.17 10.58 33.79
N GLY A 29 -4.58 11.20 32.68
CA GLY A 29 -4.68 10.53 31.40
C GLY A 29 -3.28 10.05 31.06
N ILE A 30 -2.95 8.84 31.52
CA ILE A 30 -1.85 8.05 30.99
C ILE A 30 -2.30 7.71 29.58
N GLY A 31 -2.06 8.64 28.64
CA GLY A 31 -2.04 8.30 27.23
C GLY A 31 -1.12 7.09 27.03
N PRO A 32 -1.38 6.21 26.05
CA PRO A 32 -0.60 5.00 25.88
C PRO A 32 0.88 5.38 25.83
N ARG A 33 1.65 4.96 26.84
CA ARG A 33 3.11 5.04 26.77
C ARG A 33 3.48 4.13 25.62
N SER A 34 3.92 4.71 24.51
CA SER A 34 4.61 3.97 23.47
C SER A 34 5.80 3.28 24.15
N GLU A 35 5.70 1.97 24.35
CA GLU A 35 6.85 1.15 24.71
C GLU A 35 7.98 1.50 23.75
N PRO A 36 9.20 1.76 24.24
CA PRO A 36 10.30 2.12 23.36
C PRO A 36 10.49 0.99 22.36
N ALA A 37 10.42 1.33 21.06
CA ALA A 37 10.73 0.41 19.99
C ALA A 37 12.09 -0.26 20.30
N VAL A 38 12.12 -1.59 20.31
CA VAL A 38 13.36 -2.33 20.59
C VAL A 38 14.34 -1.99 19.47
N ALA A 39 15.42 -1.28 19.81
CA ALA A 39 16.38 -0.79 18.85
C ALA A 39 17.67 -1.63 18.89
N PHE A 40 18.10 -2.14 17.75
CA PHE A 40 19.35 -2.89 17.63
C PHE A 40 20.05 -2.60 16.30
N ARG A 41 21.33 -2.95 16.21
CA ARG A 41 22.12 -2.82 14.97
C ARG A 41 22.44 -4.18 14.39
N ALA A 42 22.47 -4.25 13.07
CA ALA A 42 22.79 -5.48 12.37
C ALA A 42 23.36 -5.18 10.97
N ARG A 43 24.18 -6.09 10.44
CA ARG A 43 24.72 -6.00 9.08
C ARG A 43 23.73 -6.63 8.10
N VAL A 44 23.37 -5.92 7.04
CA VAL A 44 22.53 -6.47 5.98
C VAL A 44 23.35 -7.43 5.13
N VAL A 45 22.88 -8.67 5.01
CA VAL A 45 23.55 -9.74 4.27
C VAL A 45 22.79 -10.19 3.03
N ASP A 46 21.48 -9.93 2.96
CA ASP A 46 20.66 -10.21 1.78
C ASP A 46 19.46 -9.26 1.71
N VAL A 47 18.93 -9.09 0.50
CA VAL A 47 17.67 -8.38 0.24
C VAL A 47 16.77 -9.30 -0.56
N THR A 48 15.66 -9.73 0.04
CA THR A 48 14.75 -10.72 -0.56
C THR A 48 13.95 -10.07 -1.70
N ASP A 49 13.27 -8.96 -1.39
CA ASP A 49 12.39 -8.21 -2.29
C ASP A 49 12.41 -6.70 -1.95
N GLY A 50 11.41 -5.93 -2.37
CA GLY A 50 11.36 -4.48 -2.19
C GLY A 50 11.03 -4.02 -0.76
N ASP A 51 10.70 -4.92 0.16
CA ASP A 51 10.44 -4.53 1.56
C ASP A 51 10.92 -5.52 2.63
N THR A 52 11.58 -6.60 2.21
CA THR A 52 12.11 -7.63 3.08
C THR A 52 13.63 -7.79 2.88
N LEU A 53 14.37 -7.76 3.98
CA LEU A 53 15.83 -7.94 4.01
C LEU A 53 16.26 -8.89 5.13
N THR A 54 17.48 -9.43 5.02
CA THR A 54 18.07 -10.34 6.01
C THR A 54 19.30 -9.69 6.62
N VAL A 55 19.40 -9.74 7.94
CA VAL A 55 20.52 -9.17 8.69
C VAL A 55 21.20 -10.19 9.58
N LEU A 56 22.46 -9.92 9.93
CA LEU A 56 23.19 -10.57 11.01
C LEU A 56 23.43 -9.56 12.13
N ASP A 57 22.98 -9.88 13.34
CA ASP A 57 23.25 -9.06 14.52
C ASP A 57 24.69 -9.23 15.03
N GLU A 58 25.01 -8.56 16.15
CA GLU A 58 26.34 -8.60 16.77
C GLU A 58 26.74 -10.01 17.25
N SER A 59 25.78 -10.91 17.47
CA SER A 59 26.00 -12.31 17.84
C SER A 59 26.06 -13.25 16.62
N ASN A 60 26.02 -12.71 15.39
CA ASN A 60 25.86 -13.44 14.13
C ASN A 60 24.55 -14.25 14.04
N GLN A 61 23.53 -13.89 14.81
CA GLN A 61 22.19 -14.46 14.61
C GLN A 61 21.52 -13.78 13.41
N GLN A 62 20.89 -14.61 12.58
CA GLN A 62 20.16 -14.16 11.41
C GLN A 62 18.74 -13.73 11.78
N HIS A 63 18.33 -12.57 11.30
CA HIS A 63 16.97 -12.05 11.44
C HIS A 63 16.43 -11.64 10.08
N THR A 64 15.17 -11.97 9.80
CA THR A 64 14.45 -11.45 8.63
C THR A 64 13.66 -10.22 9.04
N ILE A 65 13.88 -9.12 8.34
CA ILE A 65 13.30 -7.82 8.63
C ILE A 65 12.27 -7.47 7.55
N ARG A 66 11.05 -7.11 7.96
CA ARG A 66 10.03 -6.49 7.11
C ARG A 66 10.01 -4.98 7.40
N LEU A 67 10.15 -4.15 6.38
CA LEU A 67 10.07 -2.69 6.54
C LEU A 67 8.68 -2.31 7.06
N ALA A 68 8.61 -1.65 8.21
CA ALA A 68 7.35 -1.17 8.77
C ALA A 68 6.63 -0.19 7.82
N GLU A 69 5.30 -0.19 7.87
CA GLU A 69 4.42 0.85 7.31
C GLU A 69 4.44 1.05 5.78
N ILE A 70 5.19 0.24 5.03
CA ILE A 70 5.25 0.31 3.57
C ILE A 70 4.92 -1.05 2.94
N ASP A 71 4.52 -1.08 1.67
CA ASP A 71 4.31 -2.30 0.89
C ASP A 71 4.92 -2.11 -0.50
N ALA A 72 5.93 -2.91 -0.84
CA ALA A 72 6.60 -2.81 -2.13
C ALA A 72 5.97 -3.74 -3.17
N PRO A 73 6.11 -3.45 -4.48
CA PRO A 73 5.65 -4.37 -5.52
C PRO A 73 6.30 -5.75 -5.38
N GLU A 74 5.46 -6.78 -5.45
CA GLU A 74 5.82 -8.18 -5.24
C GLU A 74 6.76 -8.72 -6.34
N ARG A 75 7.37 -9.88 -6.09
CA ARG A 75 8.11 -10.59 -7.14
C ARG A 75 7.19 -10.92 -8.32
N GLY A 76 7.59 -10.46 -9.51
CA GLY A 76 6.84 -10.63 -10.75
C GLY A 76 5.71 -9.62 -10.97
N GLN A 77 5.48 -8.70 -10.02
CA GLN A 77 4.66 -7.51 -10.27
C GLN A 77 5.48 -6.48 -11.07
N PRO A 78 4.83 -5.64 -11.90
CA PRO A 78 5.50 -4.46 -12.45
C PRO A 78 6.25 -3.70 -11.36
N TRP A 79 7.47 -3.27 -11.67
CA TRP A 79 8.40 -2.62 -10.75
C TRP A 79 8.96 -3.43 -9.57
N GLY A 80 8.55 -4.67 -9.31
CA GLY A 80 9.05 -5.45 -8.16
C GLY A 80 10.58 -5.66 -8.17
N ALA A 81 11.16 -5.98 -9.33
CA ALA A 81 12.61 -6.13 -9.45
C ALA A 81 13.38 -4.81 -9.20
N ARG A 82 12.82 -3.68 -9.65
CA ARG A 82 13.41 -2.36 -9.43
C ARG A 82 13.25 -1.92 -7.97
N ALA A 83 12.13 -2.21 -7.33
CA ALA A 83 11.93 -1.94 -5.90
C ALA A 83 12.97 -2.69 -5.04
N LYS A 84 13.20 -3.97 -5.33
CA LYS A 84 14.31 -4.73 -4.73
C LYS A 84 15.65 -4.03 -4.94
N GLN A 85 15.95 -3.62 -6.18
CA GLN A 85 17.21 -2.95 -6.49
C GLN A 85 17.38 -1.63 -5.73
N THR A 86 16.31 -0.84 -5.61
CA THR A 86 16.30 0.39 -4.81
C THR A 86 16.63 0.07 -3.35
N LEU A 87 15.97 -0.91 -2.74
CA LEU A 87 16.27 -1.31 -1.36
C LEU A 87 17.72 -1.77 -1.23
N SER A 88 18.19 -2.66 -2.11
CA SER A 88 19.57 -3.13 -2.12
C SER A 88 20.58 -1.98 -2.20
N SER A 89 20.33 -0.96 -3.02
CA SER A 89 21.23 0.19 -3.14
C SER A 89 21.32 1.03 -1.85
N LEU A 90 20.24 1.06 -1.07
CA LEU A 90 20.17 1.81 0.18
C LEU A 90 20.90 1.07 1.31
N VAL A 91 20.81 -0.26 1.37
CA VAL A 91 21.15 -1.00 2.60
C VAL A 91 22.15 -2.15 2.45
N PHE A 92 22.36 -2.72 1.25
CA PHE A 92 23.11 -3.96 1.11
C PHE A 92 24.57 -3.79 1.55
N GLY A 93 25.06 -4.73 2.37
CA GLY A 93 26.41 -4.72 2.93
C GLY A 93 26.64 -3.69 4.04
N LYS A 94 25.67 -2.82 4.35
CA LYS A 94 25.78 -1.81 5.39
C LYS A 94 25.38 -2.35 6.76
N THR A 95 25.86 -1.70 7.81
CA THR A 95 25.30 -1.84 9.16
C THR A 95 24.15 -0.86 9.32
N VAL A 96 22.96 -1.38 9.61
CA VAL A 96 21.73 -0.61 9.78
C VAL A 96 21.34 -0.56 11.25
N SER A 97 20.64 0.51 11.63
CA SER A 97 19.92 0.60 12.90
C SER A 97 18.45 0.26 12.66
N LEU A 98 17.93 -0.67 13.45
CA LEU A 98 16.58 -1.21 13.35
C LEU A 98 15.79 -0.71 14.55
N GLN A 99 14.64 -0.09 14.32
CA GLN A 99 13.66 0.22 15.36
C GLN A 99 12.49 -0.75 15.19
N GLN A 100 12.48 -1.83 15.97
CA GLN A 100 11.44 -2.84 15.92
C GLN A 100 10.12 -2.29 16.47
N THR A 101 9.07 -2.43 15.67
CA THR A 101 7.71 -2.02 16.02
C THR A 101 6.81 -3.20 16.33
N ASP A 102 7.09 -4.37 15.75
CA ASP A 102 6.29 -5.57 15.91
C ASP A 102 7.09 -6.83 15.50
N THR A 103 6.49 -8.01 15.70
CA THR A 103 6.89 -9.27 15.08
C THR A 103 5.68 -9.86 14.38
N ASP A 104 5.78 -10.11 13.08
CA ASP A 104 4.63 -10.62 12.32
C ASP A 104 4.41 -12.13 12.53
N ARG A 105 3.29 -12.63 12.00
CA ARG A 105 2.91 -14.05 12.11
C ARG A 105 3.86 -15.03 11.40
N TYR A 106 4.83 -14.53 10.65
CA TYR A 106 5.85 -15.30 9.96
C TYR A 106 7.20 -15.21 10.68
N ASP A 107 7.21 -14.74 11.93
CA ASP A 107 8.38 -14.51 12.76
C ASP A 107 9.40 -13.54 12.14
N ARG A 108 8.93 -12.62 11.28
CA ARG A 108 9.77 -11.52 10.79
C ARG A 108 9.69 -10.36 11.77
N VAL A 109 10.83 -9.74 12.01
CA VAL A 109 10.92 -8.49 12.75
C VAL A 109 10.36 -7.37 11.86
N VAL A 110 9.30 -6.69 12.31
CA VAL A 110 8.77 -5.52 11.61
C VAL A 110 9.46 -4.29 12.18
N ALA A 111 10.16 -3.53 11.33
CA ALA A 111 11.00 -2.44 11.80
C ALA A 111 11.08 -1.25 10.85
N ARG A 112 11.30 -0.07 11.43
CA ARG A 112 11.84 1.08 10.69
C ARG A 112 13.35 0.96 10.62
N VAL A 113 13.89 1.06 9.41
CA VAL A 113 15.31 0.81 9.13
C VAL A 113 16.02 2.13 8.84
N PHE A 114 17.17 2.33 9.47
CA PHE A 114 18.03 3.48 9.24
C PHE A 114 19.40 3.03 8.74
N ALA A 115 19.85 3.60 7.63
CA ALA A 115 21.17 3.37 7.05
C ALA A 115 21.86 4.72 6.87
N ASP A 116 23.08 4.89 7.36
CA ASP A 116 23.84 6.15 7.26
C ASP A 116 23.08 7.40 7.77
N GLY A 117 22.17 7.21 8.74
CA GLY A 117 21.30 8.27 9.28
C GLY A 117 20.05 8.58 8.45
N GLU A 118 19.87 7.93 7.30
CA GLU A 118 18.67 8.06 6.46
C GLU A 118 17.62 7.01 6.84
N ASP A 119 16.36 7.43 6.85
CA ASP A 119 15.20 6.55 6.98
C ASP A 119 14.91 5.83 5.66
N VAL A 120 15.23 4.54 5.63
CA VAL A 120 15.11 3.70 4.44
C VAL A 120 13.64 3.51 4.05
N ASN A 121 12.72 3.35 5.01
CA ASN A 121 11.30 3.16 4.74
C ASN A 121 10.75 4.39 4.00
N ARG A 122 11.07 5.59 4.51
CA ARG A 122 10.69 6.86 3.89
C ARG A 122 11.35 7.06 2.53
N ALA A 123 12.62 6.71 2.39
CA ALA A 123 13.35 6.80 1.13
C ALA A 123 12.72 5.92 0.04
N MET A 124 12.31 4.70 0.39
CA MET A 124 11.63 3.78 -0.52
C MET A 124 10.31 4.36 -1.06
N VAL A 125 9.50 4.97 -0.19
CA VAL A 125 8.27 5.66 -0.62
C VAL A 125 8.60 6.89 -1.47
N GLY A 126 9.59 7.69 -1.07
CA GLY A 126 9.99 8.92 -1.75
C GLY A 126 10.58 8.70 -3.14
N GLN A 127 11.21 7.55 -3.38
CA GLN A 127 11.73 7.16 -4.69
C GLN A 127 10.67 6.44 -5.56
N GLY A 128 9.44 6.26 -5.05
CA GLY A 128 8.39 5.50 -5.73
C GLY A 128 8.70 4.01 -5.84
N ALA A 129 9.44 3.44 -4.89
CA ALA A 129 9.74 2.01 -4.83
C ALA A 129 8.76 1.23 -3.93
N ALA A 130 7.96 1.92 -3.12
CA ALA A 130 6.96 1.32 -2.26
C ALA A 130 5.73 2.22 -2.07
N TRP A 131 4.60 1.61 -1.71
CA TRP A 131 3.39 2.27 -1.27
C TRP A 131 3.46 2.52 0.24
N ALA A 132 2.88 3.62 0.73
CA ALA A 132 2.66 3.77 2.16
C ALA A 132 1.41 2.97 2.57
N TYR A 133 1.60 1.96 3.42
CA TYR A 133 0.62 0.91 3.64
C TYR A 133 -0.44 1.34 4.66
N ARG A 134 -1.53 1.93 4.15
CA ARG A 134 -2.58 2.58 4.94
C ARG A 134 -3.12 1.76 6.12
N ARG A 135 -3.19 0.43 5.98
CA ARG A 135 -3.72 -0.47 7.02
C ARG A 135 -2.89 -0.45 8.31
N TYR A 136 -1.57 -0.22 8.21
CA TYR A 136 -0.64 -0.27 9.34
C TYR A 136 0.12 1.05 9.54
N LEU A 137 -0.36 2.13 8.91
CA LEU A 137 0.33 3.40 8.91
C LEU A 137 0.08 4.16 10.21
N THR A 138 1.16 4.44 10.94
CA THR A 138 1.21 5.30 12.12
C THR A 138 1.84 6.66 11.78
N ASP A 139 2.90 6.67 10.96
CA ASP A 139 3.56 7.86 10.45
C ASP A 139 2.81 8.43 9.24
N GLN A 140 1.89 9.36 9.52
CA GLN A 140 1.10 10.06 8.51
C GLN A 140 1.97 10.83 7.50
N THR A 141 3.23 11.16 7.82
CA THR A 141 4.10 11.91 6.91
C THR A 141 4.44 11.11 5.65
N LEU A 142 4.36 9.77 5.68
CA LEU A 142 4.57 8.93 4.51
C LEU A 142 3.50 9.13 3.43
N ILE A 143 2.28 9.58 3.78
CA ILE A 143 1.23 9.96 2.81
C ILE A 143 1.74 11.11 1.93
N ALA A 144 2.29 12.15 2.55
CA ALA A 144 2.77 13.33 1.83
C ALA A 144 3.99 12.99 0.95
N VAL A 145 4.87 12.10 1.42
CA VAL A 145 6.00 11.60 0.64
C VAL A 145 5.52 10.83 -0.59
N GLU A 146 4.56 9.94 -0.44
CA GLU A 146 3.99 9.18 -1.55
C GLU A 146 3.29 10.10 -2.55
N ALA A 147 2.49 11.07 -2.07
CA ALA A 147 1.82 12.04 -2.92
C ALA A 147 2.81 12.86 -3.76
N ARG A 148 3.96 13.22 -3.18
CA ARG A 148 5.05 13.87 -3.92
C ARG A 148 5.63 12.94 -4.98
N ALA A 149 5.96 11.69 -4.64
CA ALA A 149 6.52 10.73 -5.59
C ALA A 149 5.56 10.47 -6.76
N ARG A 150 4.24 10.39 -6.49
CA ARG A 150 3.19 10.26 -7.51
C ARG A 150 3.13 11.45 -8.46
N ARG A 151 3.04 12.66 -7.91
CA ARG A 151 2.98 13.90 -8.70
C ARG A 151 4.20 14.04 -9.59
N ASP A 152 5.37 13.69 -9.06
CA ASP A 152 6.65 13.80 -9.75
C ASP A 152 6.94 12.57 -10.64
N ARG A 153 6.00 11.61 -10.75
CA ARG A 153 6.08 10.37 -11.55
C ARG A 153 7.35 9.56 -11.30
N LEU A 154 7.78 9.48 -10.04
CA LEU A 154 8.97 8.74 -9.64
C LEU A 154 8.70 7.24 -9.53
N GLY A 155 9.69 6.44 -9.85
CA GLY A 155 9.63 5.00 -9.60
C GLY A 155 8.45 4.32 -10.29
N LEU A 156 7.71 3.52 -9.53
CA LEU A 156 6.51 2.82 -9.99
C LEU A 156 5.42 3.77 -10.51
N TRP A 157 5.40 5.04 -10.06
CA TRP A 157 4.45 6.06 -10.52
C TRP A 157 4.73 6.59 -11.94
N SER A 158 5.80 6.12 -12.58
CA SER A 158 6.07 6.36 -14.01
C SER A 158 5.30 5.40 -14.93
N LEU A 159 4.76 4.31 -14.39
CA LEU A 159 3.98 3.33 -15.14
C LEU A 159 2.58 3.84 -15.47
N SER A 160 1.89 3.11 -16.33
CA SER A 160 0.44 3.30 -16.53
C SER A 160 -0.35 2.90 -15.28
N ASP A 161 -1.57 3.42 -15.14
CA ASP A 161 -2.47 3.04 -14.05
C ASP A 161 -2.81 1.54 -14.04
N ALA A 162 -2.80 0.89 -15.22
CA ALA A 162 -3.07 -0.53 -15.36
C ALA A 162 -1.92 -1.41 -14.80
N GLU A 163 -0.69 -0.92 -14.87
CA GLU A 163 0.49 -1.59 -14.34
C GLU A 163 0.75 -1.22 -12.87
N THR A 164 0.25 -0.06 -12.45
CA THR A 164 0.37 0.47 -11.08
C THR A 164 -0.71 -0.13 -10.16
N VAL A 165 -0.66 -1.45 -10.01
CA VAL A 165 -1.54 -2.18 -9.09
C VAL A 165 -0.92 -2.16 -7.69
N GLU A 166 -1.75 -2.05 -6.64
CA GLU A 166 -1.29 -2.15 -5.26
C GLU A 166 -0.85 -3.60 -4.93
N PRO A 167 0.20 -3.83 -4.13
CA PRO A 167 0.69 -5.19 -3.86
C PRO A 167 -0.37 -6.09 -3.20
N TRP A 168 -1.23 -5.54 -2.33
CA TRP A 168 -2.32 -6.31 -1.72
C TRP A 168 -3.40 -6.70 -2.73
N GLU A 169 -3.72 -5.84 -3.70
CA GLU A 169 -4.64 -6.14 -4.80
C GLU A 169 -4.07 -7.23 -5.71
N TRP A 170 -2.80 -7.10 -6.06
CA TRP A 170 -2.06 -8.09 -6.87
C TRP A 170 -2.08 -9.49 -6.23
N ARG A 171 -1.92 -9.56 -4.90
CA ARG A 171 -2.02 -10.82 -4.15
C ARG A 171 -3.42 -11.43 -4.19
N ARG A 172 -4.49 -10.63 -4.28
CA ARG A 172 -5.86 -11.15 -4.42
C ARG A 172 -6.10 -11.75 -5.81
N GLY A 173 -5.69 -11.04 -6.86
CA GLY A 173 -5.88 -11.50 -8.25
C GLY A 173 -5.18 -12.84 -8.55
N LYS A 174 -3.98 -13.08 -7.99
CA LYS A 174 -3.30 -14.39 -8.13
C LYS A 174 -4.07 -15.54 -7.49
N ARG A 175 -4.79 -15.32 -6.39
CA ARG A 175 -5.53 -16.37 -5.68
C ARG A 175 -6.77 -16.83 -6.46
N GLU A 176 -7.31 -15.98 -7.32
CA GLU A 176 -8.46 -16.31 -8.19
C GLU A 176 -8.02 -16.98 -9.51
N GLY A 177 -6.76 -16.80 -9.92
CA GLY A 177 -6.22 -17.31 -11.19
C GLY A 177 -5.61 -18.72 -11.17
N ASP A 178 -5.26 -19.26 -9.99
CA ASP A 178 -4.64 -20.59 -9.86
C ASP A 178 -5.66 -21.73 -9.64
N GLY A 179 -6.96 -21.44 -9.80
CA GLY A 179 -8.07 -22.31 -9.40
C GLY A 179 -8.92 -22.90 -10.51
N ASN A 180 -8.45 -23.04 -11.76
CA ASN A 180 -9.07 -23.97 -12.72
C ASN A 180 -8.18 -24.18 -13.96
N ILE A 181 -7.51 -25.33 -14.06
CA ILE A 181 -7.04 -25.86 -15.35
C ILE A 181 -7.94 -27.05 -15.67
N PRO A 182 -8.98 -26.91 -16.50
CA PRO A 182 -9.58 -28.06 -17.15
C PRO A 182 -8.55 -28.62 -18.14
N THR A 183 -7.91 -29.74 -17.78
CA THR A 183 -7.13 -30.53 -18.75
C THR A 183 -8.11 -31.23 -19.68
N ASP A 184 -8.63 -30.53 -20.67
CA ASP A 184 -9.39 -31.15 -21.75
C ASP A 184 -8.42 -31.80 -22.73
N ARG A 185 -8.12 -33.09 -22.50
CA ARG A 185 -7.62 -33.96 -23.55
C ARG A 185 -8.83 -34.51 -24.28
N THR A 186 -9.09 -33.93 -25.44
CA THR A 186 -9.91 -34.51 -26.50
C THR A 186 -9.22 -35.76 -27.06
N ASP A 187 -9.97 -36.84 -27.24
CA ASP A 187 -10.03 -37.54 -28.54
C ASP A 187 -11.11 -38.62 -28.56
N GLY A 188 -11.93 -38.55 -29.62
CA GLY A 188 -12.71 -39.68 -30.12
C GLY A 188 -14.23 -39.52 -30.03
N VAL A 189 -14.85 -39.00 -31.09
CA VAL A 189 -15.70 -39.78 -32.03
C VAL A 189 -16.32 -38.84 -33.09
N ARG A 190 -16.21 -39.26 -34.36
CA ARG A 190 -16.87 -38.73 -35.56
C ARG A 190 -18.40 -38.74 -35.47
N SER A 191 -19.07 -37.71 -35.99
CA SER A 191 -20.15 -37.84 -37.01
C SER A 191 -20.66 -36.45 -37.41
N LEU A 192 -20.46 -36.02 -38.66
CA LEU A 192 -21.47 -35.99 -39.72
C LEU A 192 -22.76 -35.23 -39.33
N VAL A 193 -22.94 -34.03 -39.88
CA VAL A 193 -24.06 -33.57 -40.73
C VAL A 193 -24.01 -32.04 -40.85
N ALA A 194 -23.99 -31.51 -42.08
CA ALA A 194 -24.37 -30.13 -42.38
C ALA A 194 -25.87 -30.11 -42.73
N PRO A 195 -26.60 -29.02 -42.40
CA PRO A 195 -26.90 -28.09 -43.49
C PRO A 195 -27.04 -26.60 -43.10
N ARG A 196 -26.78 -25.77 -44.12
CA ARG A 196 -27.36 -24.46 -44.51
C ARG A 196 -27.97 -23.47 -43.49
N GLN A 197 -27.45 -22.24 -43.60
CA GLN A 197 -28.10 -20.92 -43.57
C GLN A 197 -29.15 -20.63 -42.47
N SER A 198 -28.85 -19.64 -41.63
CA SER A 198 -29.55 -18.35 -41.67
C SER A 198 -28.94 -17.38 -40.66
N VAL A 199 -28.86 -16.12 -41.08
CA VAL A 199 -28.54 -14.95 -40.28
C VAL A 199 -29.68 -14.75 -39.29
N LEU A 200 -29.43 -14.97 -38.00
CA LEU A 200 -30.18 -14.34 -36.92
C LEU A 200 -29.18 -14.00 -35.80
N THR A 201 -29.26 -12.74 -35.41
CA THR A 201 -28.52 -12.08 -34.35
C THR A 201 -28.85 -12.76 -33.03
N GLU A 202 -27.98 -13.64 -32.54
CA GLU A 202 -28.14 -14.28 -31.24
C GLU A 202 -27.60 -13.37 -30.12
N PRO A 203 -28.33 -13.18 -29.00
CA PRO A 203 -27.89 -12.35 -27.90
C PRO A 203 -26.72 -13.05 -27.19
N ALA A 204 -25.69 -12.28 -26.84
CA ALA A 204 -24.48 -12.76 -26.18
C ALA A 204 -24.68 -13.19 -24.71
N ASN A 205 -25.86 -13.74 -24.36
CA ASN A 205 -26.19 -14.19 -23.01
C ASN A 205 -25.42 -15.45 -22.56
N GLY A 206 -24.60 -16.05 -23.43
CA GLY A 206 -23.74 -17.19 -23.09
C GLY A 206 -22.26 -16.85 -22.88
N ARG A 207 -21.83 -15.60 -23.09
CA ARG A 207 -20.40 -15.24 -23.06
C ARG A 207 -19.94 -14.51 -21.82
N PHE A 208 -20.86 -13.99 -21.02
CA PHE A 208 -20.53 -13.17 -19.87
C PHE A 208 -21.08 -13.85 -18.61
N SER A 209 -20.24 -13.94 -17.58
CA SER A 209 -20.64 -14.40 -16.25
C SER A 209 -20.31 -13.30 -15.25
N CYS A 210 -21.08 -13.22 -14.16
CA CYS A 210 -20.91 -12.21 -13.13
C CYS A 210 -19.66 -12.52 -12.29
N SER A 211 -18.49 -12.07 -12.74
CA SER A 211 -17.17 -12.36 -12.17
C SER A 211 -16.61 -11.21 -11.32
N GLY A 212 -17.47 -10.49 -10.58
CA GLY A 212 -17.02 -9.47 -9.61
C GLY A 212 -16.50 -8.15 -10.20
N LYS A 213 -16.60 -7.96 -11.52
CA LYS A 213 -16.30 -6.67 -12.16
C LYS A 213 -17.35 -5.63 -11.75
N ARG A 214 -16.91 -4.46 -11.28
CA ARG A 214 -17.79 -3.38 -10.81
C ARG A 214 -17.54 -2.01 -11.46
N TYR A 215 -16.49 -1.89 -12.25
CA TYR A 215 -16.06 -0.64 -12.86
C TYR A 215 -16.00 -0.73 -14.38
N CYS A 216 -16.33 0.36 -15.07
CA CYS A 216 -16.39 0.41 -16.52
C CYS A 216 -15.09 0.02 -17.22
N ARG A 217 -13.94 0.39 -16.65
CA ARG A 217 -12.62 0.00 -17.16
C ARG A 217 -12.35 -1.51 -17.22
N GLN A 218 -13.16 -2.32 -16.52
CA GLN A 218 -13.03 -3.78 -16.50
C GLN A 218 -13.85 -4.46 -17.60
N MET A 219 -14.69 -3.70 -18.31
CA MET A 219 -15.52 -4.19 -19.40
C MET A 219 -14.74 -4.13 -20.70
N SER A 220 -14.70 -5.26 -21.41
CA SER A 220 -14.02 -5.42 -22.70
C SER A 220 -14.91 -5.01 -23.88
N SER A 221 -16.21 -4.83 -23.66
CA SER A 221 -17.15 -4.39 -24.68
C SER A 221 -18.40 -3.77 -24.07
N CYS A 222 -19.12 -2.96 -24.87
CA CYS A 222 -20.41 -2.41 -24.47
C CYS A 222 -21.44 -3.51 -24.14
N ALA A 223 -21.46 -4.61 -24.90
CA ALA A 223 -22.34 -5.75 -24.63
C ALA A 223 -22.06 -6.43 -23.27
N GLU A 224 -20.78 -6.49 -22.86
CA GLU A 224 -20.41 -6.98 -21.52
C GLU A 224 -20.87 -6.01 -20.42
N ALA A 225 -20.73 -4.71 -20.63
CA ALA A 225 -21.17 -3.69 -19.67
C ALA A 225 -22.69 -3.76 -19.43
N HIS A 226 -23.48 -3.91 -20.50
CA HIS A 226 -24.94 -4.13 -20.43
C HIS A 226 -25.34 -5.41 -19.69
N PHE A 227 -24.60 -6.50 -19.91
CA PHE A 227 -24.83 -7.74 -19.16
C PHE A 227 -24.61 -7.53 -17.65
N TYR A 228 -23.55 -6.82 -17.26
CA TYR A 228 -23.27 -6.57 -15.84
C TYR A 228 -24.25 -5.59 -15.18
N LEU A 229 -24.75 -4.60 -15.93
CA LEU A 229 -25.79 -3.69 -15.44
C LEU A 229 -27.12 -4.42 -15.20
N THR A 230 -27.57 -5.21 -16.20
CA THR A 230 -28.93 -5.80 -16.18
C THR A 230 -29.00 -7.16 -15.49
N GLN A 231 -28.02 -8.04 -15.72
CA GLN A 231 -28.04 -9.42 -15.21
C GLN A 231 -27.27 -9.57 -13.89
N CYS A 232 -26.19 -8.79 -13.71
CA CYS A 232 -25.38 -8.83 -12.48
C CYS A 232 -25.72 -7.74 -11.46
N GLY A 233 -26.62 -6.82 -11.80
CA GLY A 233 -27.13 -5.77 -10.90
C GLY A 233 -26.10 -4.73 -10.48
N VAL A 234 -25.06 -4.49 -11.30
CA VAL A 234 -24.00 -3.53 -10.99
C VAL A 234 -24.41 -2.13 -11.44
N ALA A 235 -25.28 -1.47 -10.67
CA ALA A 235 -25.75 -0.12 -10.96
C ALA A 235 -24.64 0.93 -11.01
N SER A 236 -23.47 0.69 -10.40
CA SER A 236 -22.32 1.62 -10.43
C SER A 236 -21.69 1.79 -11.83
N LEU A 237 -22.10 1.01 -12.82
CA LEU A 237 -21.64 1.15 -14.21
C LEU A 237 -22.40 2.23 -14.97
N ASP A 238 -23.61 2.56 -14.50
CA ASP A 238 -24.47 3.61 -15.05
C ASP A 238 -24.39 4.84 -14.14
N GLY A 239 -23.39 5.70 -14.41
CA GLY A 239 -23.03 6.82 -13.55
C GLY A 239 -24.04 7.98 -13.57
N ASN A 240 -24.79 8.14 -14.67
CA ASN A 240 -25.80 9.19 -14.83
C ASN A 240 -27.24 8.65 -14.68
N SER A 241 -27.40 7.32 -14.50
CA SER A 241 -28.67 6.60 -14.31
C SER A 241 -29.62 6.69 -15.51
N ASP A 242 -29.08 6.76 -16.73
CA ASP A 242 -29.86 6.83 -17.97
C ASP A 242 -30.14 5.45 -18.61
N GLY A 243 -29.61 4.37 -18.02
CA GLY A 243 -29.74 3.00 -18.49
C GLY A 243 -28.61 2.54 -19.41
N GLU A 244 -27.66 3.41 -19.78
CA GLU A 244 -26.47 3.06 -20.57
C GLU A 244 -25.22 2.96 -19.67
N PRO A 245 -24.69 1.75 -19.46
CA PRO A 245 -23.49 1.60 -18.66
C PRO A 245 -22.27 2.09 -19.43
N CYS A 246 -21.35 2.72 -18.73
CA CYS A 246 -20.02 3.05 -19.24
C CYS A 246 -20.05 3.91 -20.50
N GLU A 247 -20.40 5.20 -20.33
CA GLU A 247 -20.50 6.19 -21.41
C GLU A 247 -19.29 6.23 -22.38
N MET A 248 -18.07 5.99 -21.91
CA MET A 248 -16.89 5.97 -22.80
C MET A 248 -16.78 4.69 -23.65
N LEU A 249 -17.47 3.61 -23.28
CA LEU A 249 -17.47 2.31 -24.00
C LEU A 249 -18.75 2.09 -24.81
N CYS A 250 -19.89 2.57 -24.31
CA CYS A 250 -21.20 2.44 -24.94
C CYS A 250 -21.71 3.73 -25.59
N GLY A 251 -21.13 4.88 -25.24
CA GLY A 251 -21.51 6.17 -25.82
C GLY A 251 -21.25 6.19 -27.31
N THR A 252 -22.29 6.48 -28.06
CA THR A 252 -22.17 6.78 -29.48
C THR A 252 -21.33 8.04 -29.64
N ALA A 253 -20.27 7.96 -30.42
CA ALA A 253 -19.45 9.11 -30.76
C ALA A 253 -20.34 10.21 -31.36
N HIS A 254 -20.45 11.34 -30.67
CA HIS A 254 -20.98 12.59 -31.22
C HIS A 254 -19.86 13.36 -31.91
#